data_AF-A0A1Y3W4X2-F1
#
_entry.id   AF-A0A1Y3W4X2-F1
#
_cell.length_a   1.000
_cell.length_b   1.000
_cell.length_c   1.000
_cell.angle_alpha   90.00
_cell.angle_beta   90.00
_cell.angle_gamma   90.00
#
_symmetry.space_group_name_H-M   'P 1'
#
loop_
_entity.id
_entity.type
_entity.pdbx_description
1 polymer ?
#
loop_
_entity_poly.entity_id
_entity_poly.type
_entity_poly.pdbx_seq_one_letter_code
_entity_poly.pdbx_strand_id
1 'polypeptide(L)' 'MRQTKERESNCRLAVDIEGLAAMLSCGQMTARKIAEDAGARITIGRRVLYSVQKVEKYLEAIAE' A
#
# COMPACT_ATOMS: atom_id res chain seq x y z
N MET A 1 -0.27 -6.02 20.20
CA MET A 1 0.35 -4.86 19.52
C MET A 1 -0.44 -3.62 19.94
N ARG A 2 0.18 -2.47 20.24
CA ARG A 2 -0.61 -1.23 20.42
C ARG A 2 -1.26 -0.91 19.07
N GLN A 3 -2.59 -0.87 19.04
CA GLN A 3 -3.35 -0.53 17.85
C GLN A 3 -2.94 0.88 17.40
N THR A 4 -2.63 1.02 16.11
CA THR A 4 -2.48 2.33 15.48
C THR A 4 -3.83 3.03 15.56
N LYS A 5 -3.85 4.24 16.12
CA LYS A 5 -5.05 5.08 16.06
C LYS A 5 -5.25 5.50 14.60
N GLU A 6 -6.45 5.34 14.07
CA GLU A 6 -6.80 5.95 12.80
C GLU A 6 -6.66 7.46 12.93
N ARG A 7 -5.95 8.05 11.96
CA ARG A 7 -5.77 9.48 11.83
C ARG A 7 -6.12 9.84 10.40
N GLU A 8 -7.09 10.72 10.24
CA GLU A 8 -7.39 11.30 8.94
C GLU A 8 -6.18 12.11 8.48
N SER A 9 -5.70 11.79 7.29
CA SER A 9 -4.60 12.50 6.64
C SER A 9 -4.88 12.51 5.15
N ASN A 10 -4.87 13.71 4.56
CA ASN A 10 -5.15 13.87 3.13
C ASN A 10 -4.03 13.29 2.26
N CYS A 11 -2.81 13.21 2.78
CA CYS A 11 -1.65 12.69 2.06
C CYS A 11 -0.99 11.55 2.85
N ARG A 12 -1.20 10.30 2.42
CA ARG A 12 -0.55 9.13 3.00
C ARG A 12 0.70 8.78 2.17
N LEU A 13 1.88 8.78 2.80
CA LEU A 13 3.13 8.39 2.14
C LEU A 13 3.23 6.86 1.98
N ALA A 14 2.73 6.13 2.97
CA ALA A 14 2.67 4.68 2.97
C ALA A 14 1.45 4.19 3.76
N VAL A 15 0.94 3.03 3.38
CA VAL A 15 -0.23 2.38 4.00
C VAL A 15 0.10 0.95 4.40
N ASP A 16 -0.67 0.38 5.32
CA ASP A 16 -0.62 -1.06 5.57
C ASP A 16 -1.37 -1.83 4.47
N ILE A 17 -1.43 -3.16 4.60
CA ILE A 17 -2.07 -4.00 3.57
C ILE A 17 -3.59 -3.73 3.48
N GLU A 18 -4.24 -3.44 4.61
CA GLU A 18 -5.67 -3.15 4.67
C GLU A 18 -6.00 -1.83 3.96
N GLY A 19 -5.24 -0.78 4.26
CA GLY A 19 -5.35 0.51 3.59
C GLY A 19 -5.04 0.43 2.10
N LEU A 20 -4.02 -0.34 1.71
CA LEU A 20 -3.70 -0.53 0.28
C LEU A 20 -4.83 -1.21 -0.47
N ALA A 21 -5.37 -2.29 0.07
CA ALA A 21 -6.47 -3.03 -0.52
C ALA A 21 -7.73 -2.17 -0.68
N ALA A 22 -8.03 -1.33 0.33
CA ALA A 22 -9.11 -0.36 0.26
C ALA A 22 -8.89 0.68 -0.85
N MET A 23 -7.66 1.25 -0.96
CA MET A 23 -7.32 2.20 -2.02
C MET A 23 -7.45 1.60 -3.43
N LEU A 24 -7.05 0.35 -3.59
CA LEU A 24 -7.11 -0.37 -4.87
C LEU A 24 -8.47 -1.02 -5.15
N SER A 25 -9.43 -0.92 -4.23
CA SER A 25 -10.72 -1.62 -4.31
C SER A 25 -10.59 -3.12 -4.62
N CYS A 26 -9.61 -3.81 -4.01
CA CYS A 26 -9.34 -5.22 -4.27
C CYS A 26 -9.03 -6.03 -3.00
N GLY A 27 -8.89 -7.35 -3.13
CA GLY A 27 -8.53 -8.21 -2.00
C GLY A 27 -7.08 -8.05 -1.56
N GLN A 28 -6.79 -8.34 -0.28
CA GLN A 28 -5.45 -8.24 0.34
C GLN A 28 -4.37 -8.98 -0.47
N MET A 29 -4.70 -10.14 -1.03
CA MET A 29 -3.78 -10.92 -1.86
C MET A 29 -3.43 -10.23 -3.17
N THR A 30 -4.43 -9.66 -3.86
CA THR A 30 -4.23 -8.90 -5.09
C THR A 30 -3.47 -7.61 -4.83
N ALA A 31 -3.84 -6.87 -3.78
CA ALA A 31 -3.15 -5.66 -3.36
C ALA A 31 -1.67 -5.93 -3.06
N ARG A 32 -1.37 -7.03 -2.36
CA ARG A 32 0.01 -7.46 -2.10
C ARG A 32 0.77 -7.74 -3.38
N LYS A 33 0.16 -8.48 -4.32
CA LYS A 33 0.79 -8.80 -5.61
C LYS A 33 1.14 -7.54 -6.39
N ILE A 34 0.19 -6.61 -6.53
CA ILE A 34 0.40 -5.30 -7.16
C ILE A 34 1.56 -4.55 -6.48
N ALA A 35 1.58 -4.51 -5.14
CA ALA A 35 2.64 -3.84 -4.41
C ALA A 35 4.01 -4.52 -4.52
N GLU A 36 4.05 -5.84 -4.64
CA GLU A 36 5.29 -6.61 -4.87
C GLU A 36 5.82 -6.36 -6.28
N ASP A 37 4.95 -6.42 -7.29
CA ASP A 37 5.27 -6.11 -8.69
C ASP A 37 5.73 -4.63 -8.85
N ALA A 38 5.11 -3.71 -8.12
CA ALA A 38 5.48 -2.30 -8.06
C ALA A 38 6.76 -2.00 -7.26
N GLY A 39 7.34 -2.99 -6.57
CA GLY A 39 8.47 -2.77 -5.65
C GLY A 39 8.15 -1.79 -4.52
N ALA A 40 6.88 -1.71 -4.11
CA ALA A 40 6.34 -0.74 -3.15
C ALA A 40 6.48 -1.18 -1.68
N ARG A 41 6.84 -2.44 -1.43
CA ARG A 41 6.97 -3.01 -0.09
C ARG A 41 8.12 -2.40 0.70
N ILE A 42 7.81 -1.85 1.87
CA ILE A 42 8.75 -1.26 2.84
C ILE A 42 8.69 -2.07 4.13
N THR A 43 9.81 -2.67 4.52
CA THR A 43 9.90 -3.47 5.76
C THR A 43 10.69 -2.71 6.82
N ILE A 44 10.06 -2.44 7.97
CA ILE A 44 10.67 -1.76 9.11
C ILE A 44 10.49 -2.64 10.35
N GLY A 45 11.55 -3.35 10.72
CA GLY A 45 11.50 -4.37 11.78
C GLY A 45 10.43 -5.43 11.46
N ARG A 46 9.38 -5.51 12.30
CA ARG A 46 8.26 -6.45 12.12
C ARG A 46 7.09 -5.87 11.33
N ARG A 47 7.14 -4.60 10.92
CA ARG A 47 6.05 -3.93 10.19
C ARG A 47 6.34 -3.92 8.70
N VAL A 48 5.28 -4.09 7.92
CA VAL A 48 5.30 -3.94 6.48
C VAL A 48 4.33 -2.81 6.13
N LEU A 49 4.83 -1.84 5.37
CA LEU A 49 4.06 -0.76 4.77
C LEU A 49 4.27 -0.79 3.25
N TYR A 50 3.39 -0.14 2.51
CA TYR A 50 3.44 -0.03 1.07
C TYR A 50 3.46 1.42 0.64
N SER A 51 4.44 1.80 -0.19
CA SER A 51 4.55 3.14 -0.75
C SER A 51 3.41 3.40 -1.74
N VAL A 52 2.59 4.40 -1.45
CA VAL A 52 1.48 4.81 -2.32
C VAL A 52 2.01 5.26 -3.69
N GLN A 53 3.02 6.13 -3.68
CA GLN A 53 3.62 6.68 -4.91
C GLN A 53 4.16 5.62 -5.88
N LYS A 54 4.75 4.53 -5.36
CA LYS A 54 5.25 3.45 -6.22
C LYS A 54 4.12 2.66 -6.86
N VAL A 55 3.04 2.42 -6.11
CA VAL A 55 1.86 1.73 -6.62
C VAL A 55 1.17 2.59 -7.70
N GLU A 56 1.00 3.89 -7.46
CA GLU A 56 0.43 4.82 -8.45
C GLU A 56 1.24 4.79 -9.76
N LYS A 57 2.57 4.96 -9.69
CA LYS A 57 3.45 4.89 -10.87
C LYS A 57 3.39 3.55 -11.60
N TYR A 58 3.26 2.45 -10.85
CA TYR A 58 3.13 1.12 -11.45
C TYR A 58 1.81 0.98 -12.20
N LEU A 59 0.70 1.42 -11.61
CA LEU A 59 -0.60 1.39 -12.25
C LEU A 59 -0.64 2.26 -13.51
N GLU A 60 -0.06 3.47 -13.46
CA GLU A 60 0.08 4.34 -14.64
C GLU A 60 0.90 3.68 -15.75
N ALA A 61 1.93 2.91 -15.41
CA ALA A 61 2.79 2.24 -16.39
C ALA A 61 2.13 1.02 -17.06
N ILE A 62 1.13 0.39 -16.41
CA ILE A 62 0.42 -0.77 -16.95
C ILE A 62 -0.98 -0.44 -17.47
N ALA A 63 -1.50 0.75 -17.18
CA ALA A 63 -2.74 1.25 -17.74
C ALA A 63 -2.50 1.63 -19.21
N GLU A 64 -3.24 1.00 -20.12
CA GLU A 64 -3.20 1.22 -21.57
C GLU A 64 -4.15 2.34 -22.01
#